data_AF-A0A177LZY2-F1
#
_entry.id   AF-A0A177LZY2-F1
#
_cell.length_a   1.000
_cell.length_b   1.000
_cell.length_c   1.000
_cell.angle_alpha   90.00
_cell.angle_beta   90.00
_cell.angle_gamma   90.00
#
_symmetry.space_group_name_H-M   'P 1'
#
loop_
_entity.id
_entity.type
_entity.pdbx_description
1 polymer ?
#
loop_
_entity_poly.entity_id
_entity_poly.type
_entity_poly.pdbx_seq_one_letter_code
_entity_poly.pdbx_strand_id
1 'polypeptide(L)'
;MFNSLVAIVNNPKVNAAITIIGLVIGGIGLLLTFYYTKKTDIVYQLISDSYVIEIKEKISKLDVLYDGRSLKASNQTLRMIVFSVTNSGENTIRIGDYDQKLPLGVSFDNGEILEEPKISGSKEYFSEKLEPHFLSKSSVSFSPIILEPSDYFTVTVLVLASDNNPVKIIPTGVIAGLESGSPRLLDNIKKEESFFNKAVNGGFLVQVARMPIYTIAFFVALITLSGLVSFPQSIAFYREDKRFRCERIGVVNKYISVNKIKYSAALEYIFLEYSDRRLFYFSDTGDKPGSLFDLRDLTNKMTDLYSGIEQVPNPVKEKLVSLVESRGVWQAVLRLCNVPTQFNDQIAFVKELQFELNKFVEYLIQNDYPILYSMRDESGVRFLEPYSGKPDFNWES
;
A
#
# COMPACT_ATOMS: atom_id res chain seq x y z
N MET A 1 -16.79 -17.37 -14.94
CA MET A 1 -15.61 -16.53 -14.64
C MET A 1 -15.18 -15.67 -15.84
N PHE A 2 -15.11 -16.21 -17.05
CA PHE A 2 -14.69 -15.43 -18.24
C PHE A 2 -15.70 -14.35 -18.64
N ASN A 3 -17.00 -14.68 -18.67
CA ASN A 3 -18.06 -13.74 -19.05
C ASN A 3 -18.22 -12.57 -18.05
N SER A 4 -17.94 -12.81 -16.76
CA SER A 4 -17.94 -11.76 -15.73
C SER A 4 -16.76 -10.80 -15.88
N LEU A 5 -15.59 -11.28 -16.32
CA LEU A 5 -14.44 -10.42 -16.62
C LEU A 5 -14.69 -9.56 -17.87
N VAL A 6 -15.30 -10.13 -18.90
CA VAL A 6 -15.66 -9.39 -20.13
C VAL A 6 -16.67 -8.27 -19.82
N ALA A 7 -17.66 -8.53 -18.95
CA ALA A 7 -18.63 -7.51 -18.54
C ALA A 7 -17.99 -6.35 -17.75
N ILE A 8 -16.99 -6.64 -16.92
CA ILE A 8 -16.25 -5.62 -16.15
C ILE A 8 -15.37 -4.77 -17.07
N VAL A 9 -14.67 -5.40 -18.03
CA VAL A 9 -13.80 -4.70 -18.99
C VAL A 9 -14.62 -3.86 -19.98
N ASN A 10 -15.83 -4.29 -20.36
CA ASN A 10 -16.69 -3.51 -21.24
C ASN A 10 -17.40 -2.34 -20.55
N ASN A 11 -17.19 -2.14 -19.24
CA ASN A 11 -17.77 -1.01 -18.54
C ASN A 11 -17.06 0.29 -18.97
N PRO A 12 -17.77 1.29 -19.51
CA PRO A 12 -17.16 2.52 -20.01
C PRO A 12 -16.40 3.30 -18.92
N LYS A 13 -16.81 3.18 -17.65
CA LYS A 13 -16.10 3.82 -16.52
C LYS A 13 -14.75 3.14 -16.24
N VAL A 14 -14.70 1.81 -16.39
CA VAL A 14 -13.47 1.03 -16.21
C VAL A 14 -12.48 1.32 -17.34
N ASN A 15 -12.97 1.37 -18.59
CA ASN A 15 -12.13 1.73 -19.73
C ASN A 15 -11.56 3.15 -19.61
N ALA A 16 -12.38 4.13 -19.22
CA ALA A 16 -11.91 5.49 -18.98
C ALA A 16 -10.81 5.53 -17.90
N ALA A 17 -10.98 4.79 -16.81
CA ALA A 17 -9.97 4.70 -15.75
C ALA A 17 -8.65 4.07 -16.26
N ILE A 18 -8.73 3.00 -17.04
CA ILE A 18 -7.54 2.35 -17.63
C ILE A 18 -6.81 3.32 -18.58
N THR A 19 -7.54 4.06 -19.42
CA THR A 19 -6.95 5.06 -20.32
C THR A 19 -6.24 6.18 -19.56
N ILE A 20 -6.84 6.69 -18.48
CA ILE A 20 -6.22 7.72 -17.64
C ILE A 20 -4.94 7.19 -17.00
N ILE A 21 -4.96 5.98 -16.45
CA ILE A 21 -3.77 5.34 -15.87
C ILE A 21 -2.67 5.17 -16.93
N GLY A 22 -3.03 4.71 -18.13
CA GLY A 22 -2.10 4.58 -19.25
C GLY A 22 -1.47 5.91 -19.65
N LEU A 23 -2.24 7.00 -19.69
CA LEU A 23 -1.74 8.34 -19.97
C LEU A 23 -0.81 8.86 -18.87
N VAL A 24 -1.13 8.62 -17.60
CA VAL A 24 -0.27 9.03 -16.48
C VAL A 24 1.05 8.27 -16.52
N ILE A 25 1.01 6.95 -16.72
CA ILE A 25 2.24 6.13 -16.82
C ILE A 25 3.07 6.55 -18.03
N GLY A 26 2.44 6.72 -19.20
CA GLY A 26 3.11 7.19 -20.41
C GLY A 26 3.72 8.59 -20.25
N GLY A 27 3.01 9.50 -19.59
CA GLY A 27 3.47 10.85 -19.28
C GLY A 27 4.66 10.85 -18.31
N ILE A 28 4.61 10.03 -17.24
CA ILE A 28 5.75 9.86 -16.32
C ILE A 28 6.95 9.27 -17.06
N GLY A 29 6.74 8.27 -17.92
CA GLY A 29 7.81 7.70 -18.75
C GLY A 29 8.51 8.74 -19.63
N LEU A 30 7.74 9.60 -20.29
CA LEU A 30 8.27 10.72 -21.08
C LEU A 30 9.01 11.76 -20.22
N LEU A 31 8.46 12.13 -19.06
CA LEU A 31 9.14 13.06 -18.16
C LEU A 31 10.49 12.51 -17.67
N LEU A 32 10.56 11.22 -17.36
CA LEU A 32 11.79 10.57 -16.94
C LEU A 32 12.85 10.54 -18.06
N THR A 33 12.45 10.35 -19.32
CA THR A 33 13.41 10.39 -20.44
C THR A 33 13.96 11.79 -20.70
N PHE A 34 13.16 12.85 -20.49
CA PHE A 34 13.66 14.23 -20.59
C PHE A 34 14.53 14.65 -19.40
N TYR A 35 14.29 14.09 -18.21
CA TYR A 35 15.07 14.42 -17.02
C TYR A 35 16.40 13.65 -16.95
N TYR A 36 16.51 12.52 -17.66
CA TYR A 36 17.75 11.74 -17.72
C TYR A 36 18.80 12.43 -18.61
N THR A 37 19.49 13.41 -18.02
CA THR A 37 20.66 14.02 -18.64
C THR A 37 21.90 13.24 -18.21
N LYS A 38 22.65 12.69 -19.16
CA LYS A 38 23.91 12.00 -18.87
C LYS A 38 24.85 12.96 -18.14
N LYS A 39 25.40 12.50 -17.01
CA LYS A 39 26.26 13.33 -16.15
C LYS A 39 27.73 13.02 -16.40
N THR A 40 28.57 14.05 -16.30
CA THR A 40 30.03 13.91 -16.28
C THR A 40 30.48 13.91 -14.83
N ASP A 41 31.31 12.94 -14.45
CA ASP A 41 31.79 12.82 -13.08
C ASP A 41 33.19 12.19 -13.09
N ILE A 42 34.15 12.90 -12.51
CA ILE A 42 35.53 12.41 -12.33
C ILE A 42 35.79 12.25 -10.85
N VAL A 43 36.28 11.07 -10.52
CA VAL A 43 36.52 10.65 -9.16
C VAL A 43 37.97 10.25 -8.99
N TYR A 44 38.59 10.81 -7.95
CA TYR A 44 39.92 10.43 -7.49
C TYR A 44 39.74 9.47 -6.32
N GLN A 45 40.35 8.29 -6.41
CA GLN A 45 40.29 7.29 -5.36
C GLN A 45 41.70 6.95 -4.88
N LEU A 46 41.97 7.15 -3.59
CA LEU A 46 43.22 6.72 -2.98
C LEU A 46 43.25 5.19 -2.89
N ILE A 47 44.18 4.57 -3.62
CA ILE A 47 44.39 3.11 -3.64
C ILE A 47 45.36 2.70 -2.55
N SER A 48 46.49 3.41 -2.44
CA SER A 48 47.54 3.12 -1.47
C SER A 48 48.24 4.40 -1.05
N ASP A 49 48.60 4.45 0.23
CA ASP A 49 49.47 5.46 0.81
C ASP A 49 50.41 4.76 1.79
N SER A 50 51.63 4.46 1.33
CA SER A 50 52.59 3.63 2.07
C SER A 50 53.95 4.30 2.19
N TYR A 51 54.65 4.03 3.29
CA TYR A 51 56.06 4.39 3.40
C TYR A 51 56.89 3.54 2.44
N VAL A 52 57.82 4.17 1.72
CA VAL A 52 58.81 3.43 0.93
C VAL A 52 59.74 2.65 1.85
N ILE A 53 60.12 3.28 2.96
CA ILE A 53 60.90 2.69 4.04
C ILE A 53 60.21 3.04 5.36
N GLU A 54 59.66 2.04 6.03
CA GLU A 54 59.03 2.20 7.34
C GLU A 54 60.06 1.92 8.46
N ILE A 55 60.43 2.95 9.22
CA ILE A 55 61.32 2.80 10.38
C ILE A 55 60.47 2.64 11.63
N LYS A 56 60.23 1.40 12.06
CA LYS A 56 59.36 1.09 13.21
C LYS A 56 59.95 1.49 14.57
N GLU A 57 61.27 1.51 14.68
CA GLU A 57 61.98 1.87 15.91
C GLU A 57 63.07 2.89 15.63
N LYS A 58 63.22 3.88 16.51
CA LYS A 58 64.27 4.91 16.41
C LYS A 58 65.63 4.28 16.68
N ILE A 59 66.24 3.69 15.65
CA ILE A 59 67.61 3.18 15.71
C ILE A 59 68.54 4.40 15.60
N SER A 60 69.27 4.69 16.68
CA SER A 60 70.12 5.89 16.79
C SER A 60 71.15 6.01 15.65
N LYS A 61 71.68 4.87 15.20
CA LYS A 61 72.73 4.78 14.16
C LYS A 61 72.22 4.60 12.74
N LEU A 62 70.91 4.45 12.52
CA LEU A 62 70.36 4.35 11.17
C LEU A 62 70.00 5.75 10.66
N ASP A 63 70.46 6.06 9.45
CA ASP A 63 70.09 7.25 8.69
C ASP A 63 69.70 6.83 7.27
N VAL A 64 68.69 7.48 6.72
CA VAL A 64 68.21 7.23 5.35
C VAL A 64 68.50 8.47 4.54
N LEU A 65 69.29 8.28 3.49
CA LEU A 65 69.67 9.35 2.57
C LEU A 65 68.81 9.26 1.31
N TYR A 66 68.22 10.38 0.91
CA TYR A 66 67.64 10.56 -0.42
C TYR A 66 68.33 11.74 -1.09
N ASP A 67 68.87 11.52 -2.29
CA ASP A 67 69.65 12.52 -3.03
C ASP A 67 70.73 13.21 -2.17
N GLY A 68 71.46 12.41 -1.38
CA GLY A 68 72.50 12.89 -0.46
C GLY A 68 72.01 13.64 0.79
N ARG A 69 70.69 13.80 0.98
CA ARG A 69 70.10 14.48 2.15
C ARG A 69 69.56 13.46 3.16
N SER A 70 69.89 13.68 4.44
CA SER A 70 69.32 12.88 5.54
C SER A 70 67.85 13.21 5.74
N LEU A 71 67.00 12.21 5.50
CA LEU A 71 65.57 12.25 5.78
C LEU A 71 65.30 12.36 7.28
N LYS A 72 66.13 11.70 8.10
CA LYS A 72 66.04 11.75 9.56
C LYS A 72 66.37 13.15 10.11
N ALA A 73 67.42 13.80 9.60
CA ALA A 73 67.81 15.14 10.03
C ALA A 73 66.81 16.22 9.61
N SER A 74 66.12 16.01 8.49
CA SER A 74 65.08 16.90 7.97
C SER A 74 63.68 16.60 8.49
N ASN A 75 63.50 15.53 9.28
CA ASN A 75 62.22 15.06 9.79
C ASN A 75 61.19 14.82 8.66
N GLN A 76 61.67 14.18 7.59
CA GLN A 76 60.92 13.87 6.39
C GLN A 76 60.88 12.36 6.15
N THR A 77 59.83 11.90 5.47
CA THR A 77 59.61 10.52 5.09
C THR A 77 59.28 10.42 3.61
N LEU A 78 59.74 9.33 3.00
CA LEU A 78 59.39 8.96 1.63
C LEU A 78 58.11 8.13 1.62
N ARG A 79 57.11 8.60 0.88
CA ARG A 79 55.80 7.96 0.74
C ARG A 79 55.54 7.66 -0.73
N MET A 80 55.04 6.46 -0.99
CA MET A 80 54.53 6.06 -2.30
C MET A 80 53.01 6.16 -2.25
N ILE A 81 52.48 7.09 -3.02
CA ILE A 81 51.04 7.34 -3.10
C ILE A 81 50.54 6.83 -4.44
N VAL A 82 49.54 5.97 -4.40
CA VAL A 82 48.85 5.41 -5.56
C VAL A 82 47.40 5.82 -5.50
N PHE A 83 46.91 6.49 -6.53
CA PHE A 83 45.50 6.84 -6.65
C PHE A 83 45.01 6.58 -8.09
N SER A 84 43.74 6.26 -8.24
CA SER A 84 43.09 6.22 -9.55
C SER A 84 42.30 7.48 -9.81
N VAL A 85 42.23 7.85 -11.08
CA VAL A 85 41.33 8.86 -11.62
C VAL A 85 40.39 8.14 -12.57
N THR A 86 39.10 8.15 -12.24
CA THR A 86 38.07 7.37 -12.95
C THR A 86 37.00 8.31 -13.46
N ASN A 87 36.54 8.09 -14.70
CA ASN A 87 35.27 8.64 -15.16
C ASN A 87 34.12 7.78 -14.64
N SER A 88 33.51 8.21 -13.53
CA SER A 88 32.31 7.60 -12.95
C SER A 88 31.00 8.13 -13.54
N GLY A 89 31.10 9.06 -14.49
CA GLY A 89 29.96 9.59 -15.24
C GLY A 89 29.49 8.68 -16.36
N GLU A 90 28.40 9.08 -17.00
CA GLU A 90 27.80 8.38 -18.15
C GLU A 90 28.23 8.97 -19.51
N ASN A 91 28.87 10.13 -19.47
CA ASN A 91 29.40 10.80 -20.65
C ASN A 91 30.88 10.49 -20.87
N THR A 92 31.25 10.28 -22.12
CA THR A 92 32.65 10.31 -22.55
C THR A 92 33.17 11.74 -22.44
N ILE A 93 34.29 11.91 -21.75
CA ILE A 93 35.02 13.17 -21.68
C ILE A 93 35.98 13.22 -22.86
N ARG A 94 35.85 14.26 -23.67
CA ARG A 94 36.68 14.50 -24.85
C ARG A 94 37.75 15.53 -24.52
N ILE A 95 38.77 15.59 -25.37
CA ILE A 95 39.87 16.57 -25.26
C ILE A 95 39.36 18.01 -25.19
N GLY A 96 38.28 18.35 -25.90
CA GLY A 96 37.68 19.69 -25.89
C GLY A 96 36.87 20.03 -24.63
N ASP A 97 36.60 19.06 -23.75
CA ASP A 97 35.81 19.28 -22.54
C ASP A 97 36.67 19.79 -21.37
N TYR A 98 38.00 19.74 -21.50
CA TYR A 98 38.94 20.22 -20.49
C TYR A 98 39.14 21.73 -20.57
N ASP A 99 39.16 22.40 -19.41
CA ASP A 99 39.60 23.79 -19.34
C ASP A 99 41.13 23.87 -19.49
N GLN A 100 41.60 24.60 -20.50
CA GLN A 100 43.02 24.77 -20.76
C GLN A 100 43.77 25.56 -19.67
N LYS A 101 43.07 26.41 -18.91
CA LYS A 101 43.65 27.22 -17.83
C LYS A 101 43.66 26.47 -16.50
N LEU A 102 42.77 25.50 -16.35
CA LEU A 102 42.61 24.68 -15.14
C LEU A 102 42.66 23.20 -15.55
N PRO A 103 43.85 22.69 -15.93
CA PRO A 103 44.00 21.32 -16.40
C PRO A 103 43.69 20.32 -15.29
N LEU A 104 43.24 19.13 -15.70
CA LEU A 104 43.03 18.00 -14.78
C LEU A 104 44.36 17.64 -14.11
N GLY A 105 44.36 17.50 -12.79
CA GLY A 105 45.60 17.27 -12.05
C GLY A 105 45.38 16.90 -10.60
N VAL A 106 46.46 16.88 -9.84
CA VAL A 106 46.45 16.63 -8.41
C VAL A 106 47.44 17.54 -7.71
N SER A 107 47.07 18.02 -6.52
CA SER A 107 47.96 18.71 -5.61
C SER A 107 48.08 17.93 -4.32
N PHE A 108 49.28 17.91 -3.75
CA PHE A 108 49.59 17.28 -2.47
C PHE A 108 49.78 18.36 -1.41
N ASP A 109 48.93 18.35 -0.40
CA ASP A 109 49.13 19.19 0.78
C ASP A 109 50.14 18.50 1.73
N ASN A 110 51.12 19.25 2.23
CA ASN A 110 52.24 18.76 3.04
C ASN A 110 53.13 17.69 2.36
N GLY A 111 53.26 17.74 1.03
CA GLY A 111 54.11 16.83 0.27
C GLY A 111 54.81 17.48 -0.92
N GLU A 112 56.07 17.11 -1.16
CA GLU A 112 56.84 17.46 -2.37
C GLU A 112 57.00 16.23 -3.26
N ILE A 113 56.63 16.34 -4.53
CA ILE A 113 56.79 15.32 -5.54
C ILE A 113 58.27 15.30 -5.96
N LEU A 114 58.89 14.13 -5.89
CA LEU A 114 60.33 13.98 -6.13
C LEU A 114 60.66 13.52 -7.55
N GLU A 115 59.78 12.73 -8.15
CA GLU A 115 59.98 12.11 -9.46
C GLU A 115 58.73 12.26 -10.32
N GLU A 116 58.90 12.15 -11.63
CA GLU A 116 57.78 12.13 -12.57
C GLU A 116 56.82 10.98 -12.24
N PRO A 117 55.52 11.24 -12.09
CA PRO A 117 54.54 10.20 -11.79
C PRO A 117 54.52 9.09 -12.83
N LYS A 118 54.45 7.85 -12.36
CA LYS A 118 54.20 6.70 -13.25
C LYS A 118 52.71 6.53 -13.47
N ILE A 119 52.30 6.47 -14.73
CA ILE A 119 50.91 6.34 -15.13
C ILE A 119 50.68 4.93 -15.72
N SER A 120 49.61 4.30 -15.30
CA SER A 120 49.04 3.09 -15.92
C SER A 120 47.52 3.22 -15.97
N GLY A 121 46.78 2.29 -16.57
CA GLY A 121 45.32 2.40 -16.55
C GLY A 121 44.58 1.22 -17.16
N SER A 122 43.27 1.39 -17.38
CA SER A 122 42.42 0.34 -17.97
C SER A 122 42.77 0.04 -19.42
N LYS A 123 43.45 0.96 -20.11
CA LYS A 123 43.87 0.87 -21.51
C LYS A 123 45.34 1.26 -21.64
N GLU A 124 46.07 0.58 -22.52
CA GLU A 124 47.47 0.88 -22.87
C GLU A 124 47.65 2.31 -23.41
N TYR A 125 46.61 2.82 -24.08
CA TYR A 125 46.50 4.21 -24.53
C TYR A 125 46.84 5.25 -23.44
N PHE A 126 46.50 4.99 -22.17
CA PHE A 126 46.77 5.92 -21.07
C PHE A 126 48.24 6.01 -20.72
N SER A 127 48.97 4.89 -20.74
CA SER A 127 50.42 4.90 -20.50
C SER A 127 51.22 5.56 -21.63
N GLU A 128 50.67 5.60 -22.86
CA GLU A 128 51.36 6.17 -24.01
C GLU A 128 51.08 7.67 -24.25
N LYS A 129 49.89 8.16 -23.86
CA LYS A 129 49.41 9.50 -24.25
C LYS A 129 49.15 10.44 -23.09
N LEU A 130 49.06 9.92 -21.86
CA LEU A 130 48.89 10.75 -20.68
C LEU A 130 50.26 11.20 -20.19
N GLU A 131 50.58 12.47 -20.41
CA GLU A 131 51.85 13.07 -20.01
C GLU A 131 51.64 13.88 -18.72
N PRO A 132 52.41 13.62 -17.65
CA PRO A 132 52.37 14.45 -16.46
C PRO A 132 53.21 15.72 -16.65
N HIS A 133 52.70 16.85 -16.19
CA HIS A 133 53.38 18.14 -16.22
C HIS A 133 53.38 18.77 -14.83
N PHE A 134 54.57 19.07 -14.31
CA PHE A 134 54.73 19.73 -13.01
C PHE A 134 54.27 21.18 -13.09
N LEU A 135 53.26 21.54 -12.29
CA LEU A 135 52.86 22.93 -12.07
C LEU A 135 53.66 23.55 -10.92
N SER A 136 54.01 22.73 -9.93
CA SER A 136 54.80 23.11 -8.77
C SER A 136 55.51 21.87 -8.20
N LYS A 137 56.29 22.06 -7.14
CA LYS A 137 56.88 20.96 -6.36
C LYS A 137 55.84 20.05 -5.70
N SER A 138 54.60 20.50 -5.50
CA SER A 138 53.55 19.74 -4.84
C SER A 138 52.34 19.47 -5.74
N SER A 139 52.40 19.85 -7.02
CA SER A 139 51.26 19.75 -7.93
C SER A 139 51.67 19.27 -9.31
N VAL A 140 50.91 18.32 -9.85
CA VAL A 140 51.09 17.78 -11.19
C VAL A 140 49.76 17.81 -11.94
N SER A 141 49.80 18.29 -13.19
CA SER A 141 48.69 18.22 -14.13
C SER A 141 48.91 17.13 -15.17
N PHE A 142 47.86 16.72 -15.85
CA PHE A 142 47.91 15.72 -16.91
C PHE A 142 47.44 16.32 -18.23
N SER A 143 48.00 15.85 -19.34
CA SER A 143 47.53 16.20 -20.68
C SER A 143 46.03 15.83 -20.84
N PRO A 144 45.23 16.63 -21.57
CA PRO A 144 43.86 16.28 -21.90
C PRO A 144 43.78 14.92 -22.62
N ILE A 145 42.86 14.07 -22.20
CA ILE A 145 42.73 12.70 -22.73
C ILE A 145 41.27 12.32 -22.93
N ILE A 146 40.99 11.37 -23.82
CA ILE A 146 39.63 10.84 -23.96
C ILE A 146 39.40 9.81 -22.84
N LEU A 147 38.39 10.04 -21.99
CA LEU A 147 37.99 9.12 -20.93
C LEU A 147 36.55 8.64 -21.16
N GLU A 148 36.37 7.37 -21.50
CA GLU A 148 35.04 6.77 -21.63
C GLU A 148 34.42 6.45 -20.26
N PRO A 149 33.10 6.23 -20.18
CA PRO A 149 32.46 5.82 -18.93
C PRO A 149 33.13 4.57 -18.36
N SER A 150 33.46 4.61 -17.07
CA SER A 150 34.21 3.56 -16.33
C SER A 150 35.69 3.40 -16.68
N ASP A 151 36.24 4.20 -17.62
CA ASP A 151 37.69 4.21 -17.82
C ASP A 151 38.39 4.83 -16.61
N TYR A 152 39.59 4.32 -16.32
CA TYR A 152 40.44 4.85 -15.27
C TYR A 152 41.91 4.80 -15.64
N PHE A 153 42.68 5.70 -15.04
CA PHE A 153 44.12 5.59 -14.99
C PHE A 153 44.60 5.69 -13.55
N THR A 154 45.67 4.99 -13.24
CA THR A 154 46.32 4.94 -11.93
C THR A 154 47.60 5.75 -12.01
N VAL A 155 47.81 6.60 -11.02
CA VAL A 155 48.99 7.43 -10.88
C VAL A 155 49.76 6.98 -9.64
N THR A 156 51.03 6.65 -9.82
CA THR A 156 51.96 6.31 -8.74
C THR A 156 52.95 7.46 -8.59
N VAL A 157 52.96 8.09 -7.42
CA VAL A 157 53.77 9.27 -7.12
C VAL A 157 54.67 9.00 -5.91
N LEU A 158 55.94 9.38 -6.05
CA LEU A 158 56.88 9.41 -4.93
C LEU A 158 56.87 10.80 -4.29
N VAL A 159 56.44 10.87 -3.04
CA VAL A 159 56.24 12.12 -2.30
C VAL A 159 57.12 12.15 -1.05
N LEU A 160 57.81 13.27 -0.85
CA LEU A 160 58.51 13.63 0.37
C LEU A 160 57.54 14.35 1.30
N ALA A 161 57.25 13.76 2.45
CA ALA A 161 56.32 14.29 3.44
C ALA A 161 57.05 14.64 4.74
N SER A 162 56.48 15.52 5.56
CA SER A 162 56.96 15.70 6.94
C SER A 162 56.39 14.61 7.85
N ASP A 163 57.20 14.05 8.75
CA ASP A 163 56.82 12.90 9.58
C ASP A 163 55.57 13.10 10.45
N ASN A 164 55.25 14.35 10.77
CA ASN A 164 54.13 14.70 11.64
C ASN A 164 52.82 15.05 10.90
N ASN A 165 52.85 15.21 9.57
CA ASN A 165 51.69 15.68 8.81
C ASN A 165 51.32 14.67 7.70
N PRO A 166 50.10 14.12 7.71
CA PRO A 166 49.67 13.24 6.63
C PRO A 166 49.56 14.02 5.33
N VAL A 167 50.03 13.42 4.23
CA VAL A 167 49.89 13.98 2.89
C VAL A 167 48.42 13.91 2.49
N LYS A 168 47.81 15.04 2.13
CA LYS A 168 46.44 15.05 1.61
C LYS A 168 46.45 15.26 0.11
N ILE A 169 45.63 14.48 -0.58
CA ILE A 169 45.44 14.59 -2.03
C ILE A 169 44.30 15.57 -2.28
N ILE A 170 44.54 16.57 -3.13
CA ILE A 170 43.56 17.56 -3.54
C ILE A 170 43.42 17.46 -5.07
N PRO A 171 42.31 16.90 -5.58
CA PRO A 171 42.04 16.89 -7.01
C PRO A 171 41.93 18.31 -7.56
N THR A 172 42.44 18.52 -8.77
CA THR A 172 42.41 19.82 -9.44
C THR A 172 41.94 19.69 -10.88
N GLY A 173 41.47 20.80 -11.44
CA GLY A 173 41.04 20.92 -12.83
C GLY A 173 39.54 21.14 -12.99
N VAL A 174 39.16 21.61 -14.18
CA VAL A 174 37.78 21.88 -14.55
C VAL A 174 37.47 21.15 -15.86
N ILE A 175 36.33 20.45 -15.89
CA ILE A 175 35.83 19.71 -17.05
C ILE A 175 34.36 20.09 -17.26
N ALA A 176 33.97 20.28 -18.52
CA ALA A 176 32.59 20.58 -18.89
C ALA A 176 31.61 19.50 -18.39
N GLY A 177 30.52 19.94 -17.78
CA GLY A 177 29.46 19.05 -17.28
C GLY A 177 29.68 18.46 -15.87
N LEU A 178 30.76 18.84 -15.17
CA LEU A 178 30.92 18.52 -13.74
C LEU A 178 29.96 19.38 -12.89
N GLU A 179 29.13 18.75 -12.05
CA GLU A 179 28.19 19.47 -11.16
C GLU A 179 28.89 20.33 -10.09
N SER A 180 30.02 19.87 -9.57
CA SER A 180 30.79 20.56 -8.52
C SER A 180 31.85 21.54 -9.05
N GLY A 181 32.02 21.64 -10.37
CA GLY A 181 33.09 22.43 -11.01
C GLY A 181 34.50 21.84 -10.88
N SER A 182 34.76 20.97 -9.90
CA SER A 182 36.02 20.25 -9.72
C SER A 182 35.80 18.74 -9.55
N PRO A 183 36.81 17.90 -9.88
CA PRO A 183 36.80 16.47 -9.57
C PRO A 183 36.61 16.20 -8.08
N ARG A 184 35.98 15.07 -7.76
CA ARG A 184 35.68 14.68 -6.37
C ARG A 184 36.71 13.70 -5.87
N LEU A 185 37.15 13.87 -4.62
CA LEU A 185 37.92 12.85 -3.91
C LEU A 185 36.94 11.88 -3.24
N LEU A 186 37.03 10.59 -3.57
CA LEU A 186 36.42 9.55 -2.76
C LEU A 186 37.31 9.30 -1.55
N ASP A 187 36.95 9.93 -0.43
CA ASP A 187 37.43 9.45 0.85
C ASP A 187 36.88 8.03 1.05
N ASN A 188 37.74 7.06 1.35
CA ASN A 188 37.40 5.66 1.61
C ASN A 188 36.47 5.47 2.84
N ILE A 189 35.81 6.52 3.32
CA ILE A 189 34.64 6.42 4.16
C ILE A 189 33.58 5.73 3.29
N LYS A 190 33.42 4.41 3.48
CA LYS A 190 32.24 3.66 3.05
C LYS A 190 31.02 4.47 3.48
N LYS A 191 30.51 5.31 2.57
CA LYS A 191 29.25 6.01 2.77
C LYS A 191 28.26 4.87 2.75
N GLU A 192 27.85 4.41 3.93
CA GLU A 192 26.86 3.35 4.03
C GLU A 192 25.68 3.81 3.19
N GLU A 193 25.49 3.15 2.06
CA GLU A 193 24.37 3.47 1.20
C GLU A 193 23.12 3.37 2.08
N SER A 194 22.36 4.47 2.13
CA SER A 194 21.09 4.53 2.85
C SER A 194 20.29 3.27 2.52
N PHE A 195 19.61 2.71 3.51
CA PHE A 195 18.83 1.48 3.36
C PHE A 195 17.93 1.50 2.11
N PHE A 196 17.34 2.66 1.81
CA PHE A 196 16.55 2.88 0.60
C PHE A 196 17.36 2.76 -0.68
N ASN A 197 18.59 3.28 -0.71
CA ASN A 197 19.46 3.21 -1.88
C ASN A 197 19.85 1.77 -2.17
N LYS A 198 20.14 0.95 -1.14
CA LYS A 198 20.37 -0.49 -1.31
C LYS A 198 19.14 -1.24 -1.79
N ALA A 199 17.95 -0.84 -1.33
CA ALA A 199 16.68 -1.48 -1.68
C ALA A 199 16.17 -1.12 -3.08
N VAL A 200 16.54 0.06 -3.60
CA VAL A 200 16.06 0.56 -4.90
C VAL A 200 17.13 0.45 -5.98
N ASN A 201 18.41 0.66 -5.66
CA ASN A 201 19.49 0.49 -6.64
C ASN A 201 19.92 -0.98 -6.73
N GLY A 202 20.41 -1.33 -7.92
CA GLY A 202 20.86 -2.67 -8.27
C GLY A 202 20.92 -2.80 -9.79
N GLY A 203 21.78 -3.69 -10.27
CA GLY A 203 21.85 -4.01 -11.71
C GLY A 203 20.53 -4.59 -12.24
N PHE A 204 20.38 -4.64 -13.57
CA PHE A 204 19.16 -5.11 -14.24
C PHE A 204 18.66 -6.46 -13.70
N LEU A 205 19.54 -7.44 -13.51
CA LEU A 205 19.19 -8.76 -12.97
C LEU A 205 18.66 -8.70 -11.52
N VAL A 206 19.17 -7.76 -10.72
CA VAL A 206 18.69 -7.54 -9.33
C VAL A 206 17.27 -6.99 -9.35
N GLN A 207 16.95 -6.11 -10.30
CA GLN A 207 15.57 -5.59 -10.46
C GLN A 207 14.61 -6.69 -10.92
N VAL A 208 15.03 -7.54 -11.86
CA VAL A 208 14.23 -8.70 -12.29
C VAL A 208 13.96 -9.65 -11.12
N ALA A 209 14.96 -9.91 -10.27
CA ALA A 209 14.79 -10.74 -9.08
C ALA A 209 13.84 -10.12 -8.03
N ARG A 210 13.76 -8.78 -7.97
CA ARG A 210 12.86 -8.05 -7.05
C ARG A 210 11.41 -7.93 -7.56
N MET A 211 11.19 -8.13 -8.85
CA MET A 211 9.88 -7.97 -9.51
C MET A 211 8.72 -8.74 -8.84
N PRO A 212 8.89 -10.01 -8.40
CA PRO A 212 7.85 -10.73 -7.66
C PRO A 212 7.47 -10.07 -6.33
N ILE A 213 8.45 -9.53 -5.59
CA ILE A 213 8.23 -8.86 -4.30
C ILE A 213 7.44 -7.57 -4.51
N TYR A 214 7.81 -6.77 -5.51
CA TYR A 214 7.08 -5.54 -5.85
C TYR A 214 5.66 -5.82 -6.31
N THR A 215 5.45 -6.91 -7.04
CA THR A 215 4.10 -7.34 -7.46
C THR A 215 3.23 -7.69 -6.25
N ILE A 216 3.75 -8.45 -5.29
CA ILE A 216 3.01 -8.78 -4.06
C ILE A 216 2.71 -7.52 -3.25
N ALA A 217 3.70 -6.64 -3.07
CA ALA A 217 3.54 -5.39 -2.34
C ALA A 217 2.46 -4.50 -2.98
N PHE A 218 2.41 -4.45 -4.32
CA PHE A 218 1.39 -3.72 -5.07
C PHE A 218 -0.02 -4.26 -4.79
N PHE A 219 -0.23 -5.57 -4.84
CA PHE A 219 -1.56 -6.15 -4.54
C PHE A 219 -1.97 -5.93 -3.08
N VAL A 220 -1.04 -6.06 -2.13
CA VAL A 220 -1.30 -5.74 -0.72
C VAL A 220 -1.72 -4.28 -0.56
N ALA A 221 -1.02 -3.35 -1.20
CA ALA A 221 -1.38 -1.94 -1.18
C ALA A 221 -2.79 -1.71 -1.75
N LEU A 222 -3.16 -2.40 -2.83
CA LEU A 222 -4.49 -2.29 -3.47
C LEU A 222 -5.61 -2.84 -2.57
N ILE A 223 -5.39 -3.98 -1.92
CA ILE A 223 -6.33 -4.55 -0.93
C ILE A 223 -6.47 -3.59 0.27
N THR A 224 -5.37 -3.01 0.72
CA THR A 224 -5.38 -2.07 1.85
C THR A 224 -6.15 -0.79 1.50
N LEU A 225 -5.93 -0.26 0.29
CA LEU A 225 -6.61 0.95 -0.19
C LEU A 225 -8.12 0.71 -0.38
N SER A 226 -8.50 -0.42 -0.98
CA SER A 226 -9.91 -0.80 -1.13
C SER A 226 -10.59 -1.05 0.21
N GLY A 227 -9.88 -1.65 1.17
CA GLY A 227 -10.31 -1.77 2.56
C GLY A 227 -10.55 -0.41 3.23
N LEU A 228 -9.63 0.54 3.09
CA LEU A 228 -9.77 1.89 3.65
C LEU A 228 -10.99 2.65 3.10
N VAL A 229 -11.36 2.43 1.84
CA VAL A 229 -12.56 3.05 1.25
C VAL A 229 -13.85 2.34 1.68
N SER A 230 -13.81 1.01 1.83
CA SER A 230 -15.00 0.20 2.12
C SER A 230 -15.35 0.14 3.62
N PHE A 231 -14.34 0.28 4.49
CA PHE A 231 -14.48 0.14 5.95
C PHE A 231 -15.34 1.25 6.61
N PRO A 232 -15.25 2.53 6.21
CA PRO A 232 -16.15 3.56 6.74
C PRO A 232 -17.62 3.29 6.39
N GLN A 233 -17.89 2.74 5.20
CA GLN A 233 -19.25 2.43 4.76
C GLN A 233 -19.84 1.30 5.62
N SER A 234 -19.10 0.22 5.84
CA SER A 234 -19.59 -0.90 6.68
C SER A 234 -19.81 -0.48 8.13
N ILE A 235 -18.97 0.41 8.68
CA ILE A 235 -19.18 0.98 10.02
C ILE A 235 -20.42 1.88 10.05
N ALA A 236 -20.63 2.71 9.02
CA ALA A 236 -21.82 3.57 8.93
C ALA A 236 -23.10 2.71 8.90
N PHE A 237 -23.15 1.69 8.04
CA PHE A 237 -24.27 0.75 7.99
C PHE A 237 -24.50 0.03 9.33
N TYR A 238 -23.44 -0.42 10.00
CA TYR A 238 -23.56 -1.06 11.31
C TYR A 238 -24.08 -0.09 12.40
N ARG A 239 -23.65 1.17 12.37
CA ARG A 239 -24.12 2.20 13.30
C ARG A 239 -25.59 2.55 13.07
N GLU A 240 -25.99 2.67 11.81
CA GLU A 240 -27.39 2.90 11.44
C GLU A 240 -28.29 1.74 11.88
N ASP A 241 -27.92 0.49 11.59
CA ASP A 241 -28.67 -0.70 12.03
C ASP A 241 -28.84 -0.74 13.55
N LYS A 242 -27.76 -0.45 14.30
CA LYS A 242 -27.80 -0.38 15.77
C LYS A 242 -28.72 0.73 16.26
N ARG A 243 -28.69 1.91 15.62
CA ARG A 243 -29.56 3.05 15.98
C ARG A 243 -31.03 2.69 15.75
N PHE A 244 -31.38 2.16 14.59
CA PHE A 244 -32.75 1.74 14.28
C PHE A 244 -33.24 0.66 15.23
N ARG A 245 -32.39 -0.31 15.61
CA ARG A 245 -32.74 -1.30 16.63
C ARG A 245 -33.08 -0.65 17.98
N CYS A 246 -32.28 0.29 18.46
CA CYS A 246 -32.55 1.00 19.71
C CYS A 246 -33.85 1.82 19.64
N GLU A 247 -34.12 2.49 18.52
CA GLU A 247 -35.37 3.22 18.30
C GLU A 247 -36.58 2.27 18.35
N ARG A 248 -36.52 1.11 17.68
CA ARG A 248 -37.59 0.09 17.70
C ARG A 248 -37.83 -0.50 19.10
N ILE A 249 -36.76 -0.78 19.85
CA ILE A 249 -36.87 -1.23 21.24
C ILE A 249 -37.55 -0.15 22.10
N GLY A 250 -37.23 1.13 21.87
CA GLY A 250 -37.89 2.26 22.54
C GLY A 250 -39.39 2.31 22.26
N VAL A 251 -39.81 2.08 21.01
CA VAL A 251 -41.23 2.03 20.61
C VAL A 251 -41.96 0.88 21.33
N VAL A 252 -41.36 -0.31 21.37
CA VAL A 252 -41.90 -1.47 22.11
C VAL A 252 -42.09 -1.13 23.59
N ASN A 253 -41.07 -0.59 24.25
CA ASN A 253 -41.16 -0.22 25.67
C ASN A 253 -42.24 0.84 25.94
N LYS A 254 -42.41 1.79 25.01
CA LYS A 254 -43.48 2.80 25.09
C LYS A 254 -44.86 2.16 24.93
N TYR A 255 -45.04 1.24 23.98
CA TYR A 255 -46.29 0.51 23.80
C TYR A 255 -46.69 -0.26 25.07
N ILE A 256 -45.73 -0.96 25.68
CA ILE A 256 -45.95 -1.75 26.90
C ILE A 256 -46.32 -0.85 28.08
N SER A 257 -45.61 0.27 28.26
CA SER A 257 -45.86 1.20 29.37
C SER A 257 -47.19 1.94 29.25
N VAL A 258 -47.57 2.39 28.05
CA VAL A 258 -48.83 3.11 27.80
C VAL A 258 -50.03 2.19 28.01
N ASN A 259 -49.97 0.97 27.49
CA ASN A 259 -51.11 0.05 27.51
C ASN A 259 -51.15 -0.87 28.75
N LYS A 260 -50.16 -0.78 29.66
CA LYS A 260 -50.04 -1.61 30.88
C LYS A 260 -50.22 -3.11 30.60
N ILE A 261 -49.67 -3.58 29.48
CA ILE A 261 -49.92 -4.93 28.99
C ILE A 261 -49.14 -5.94 29.83
N LYS A 262 -49.79 -7.05 30.20
CA LYS A 262 -49.11 -8.22 30.76
C LYS A 262 -48.44 -8.98 29.62
N TYR A 263 -47.13 -9.21 29.70
CA TYR A 263 -46.39 -9.95 28.69
C TYR A 263 -47.02 -11.32 28.42
N SER A 264 -47.35 -11.59 27.15
CA SER A 264 -47.68 -12.92 26.64
C SER A 264 -46.60 -13.38 25.65
N ALA A 265 -46.50 -14.70 25.44
CA ALA A 265 -45.51 -15.27 24.51
C ALA A 265 -45.70 -14.76 23.07
N ALA A 266 -46.94 -14.46 22.68
CA ALA A 266 -47.26 -13.86 21.39
C ALA A 266 -46.66 -12.45 21.23
N LEU A 267 -46.79 -11.61 22.27
CA LEU A 267 -46.21 -10.26 22.27
C LEU A 267 -44.68 -10.29 22.30
N GLU A 268 -44.09 -11.20 23.07
CA GLU A 268 -42.63 -11.38 23.10
C GLU A 268 -42.09 -11.72 21.70
N TYR A 269 -42.76 -12.63 20.97
CA TYR A 269 -42.39 -12.95 19.60
C TYR A 269 -42.52 -11.74 18.65
N ILE A 270 -43.65 -11.01 18.70
CA ILE A 270 -43.87 -9.81 17.88
C ILE A 270 -42.78 -8.76 18.15
N PHE A 271 -42.40 -8.56 19.42
CA PHE A 271 -41.39 -7.57 19.80
C PHE A 271 -39.98 -8.00 19.45
N LEU A 272 -39.64 -9.29 19.60
CA LEU A 272 -38.37 -9.84 19.13
C LEU A 272 -38.24 -9.65 17.63
N GLU A 273 -39.28 -9.99 16.87
CA GLU A 273 -39.25 -9.88 15.41
C GLU A 273 -39.20 -8.42 14.93
N TYR A 274 -39.99 -7.54 15.54
CA TYR A 274 -39.94 -6.10 15.26
C TYR A 274 -38.60 -5.48 15.62
N SER A 275 -38.02 -5.84 16.78
CA SER A 275 -36.77 -5.24 17.26
C SER A 275 -35.53 -5.79 16.53
N ASP A 276 -35.50 -7.06 16.17
CA ASP A 276 -34.29 -7.74 15.70
C ASP A 276 -34.10 -7.68 14.17
N ARG A 277 -35.15 -7.80 13.35
CA ARG A 277 -35.12 -7.82 11.86
C ARG A 277 -33.77 -8.26 11.22
N ARG A 278 -33.21 -9.37 11.70
CA ARG A 278 -32.09 -10.08 11.05
C ARG A 278 -32.52 -11.33 10.29
N LEU A 279 -33.80 -11.72 10.32
CA LEU A 279 -34.30 -12.87 9.54
C LEU A 279 -34.80 -12.43 8.16
N PHE A 280 -33.87 -12.05 7.29
CA PHE A 280 -34.10 -12.28 5.86
C PHE A 280 -33.93 -13.79 5.60
N TYR A 281 -35.01 -14.41 5.11
CA TYR A 281 -35.19 -15.77 4.56
C TYR A 281 -35.71 -16.88 5.49
N PHE A 282 -36.94 -17.33 5.23
CA PHE A 282 -37.24 -18.57 4.49
C PHE A 282 -38.58 -18.44 3.75
N SER A 283 -38.56 -18.00 2.48
CA SER A 283 -39.55 -18.47 1.51
C SER A 283 -38.78 -19.16 0.39
N ASP A 284 -38.95 -20.48 0.28
CA ASP A 284 -38.41 -21.29 -0.83
C ASP A 284 -39.05 -20.91 -2.18
N THR A 285 -40.10 -20.08 -2.14
CA THR A 285 -40.58 -19.33 -3.29
C THR A 285 -39.75 -18.06 -3.41
N GLY A 286 -38.74 -18.08 -4.27
CA GLY A 286 -38.07 -16.86 -4.68
C GLY A 286 -39.11 -15.87 -5.21
N ASP A 287 -39.43 -14.82 -4.44
CA ASP A 287 -39.52 -13.45 -4.96
C ASP A 287 -39.90 -12.34 -3.97
N LYS A 288 -40.23 -12.57 -2.69
CA LYS A 288 -40.56 -11.44 -1.77
C LYS A 288 -40.09 -11.66 -0.33
N PRO A 289 -39.42 -10.67 0.30
CA PRO A 289 -39.12 -10.71 1.73
C PRO A 289 -40.35 -10.42 2.59
N GLY A 290 -40.47 -11.11 3.73
CA GLY A 290 -41.54 -10.93 4.69
C GLY A 290 -41.39 -9.68 5.56
N SER A 291 -42.40 -8.84 5.58
CA SER A 291 -42.65 -7.70 6.45
C SER A 291 -43.58 -8.09 7.61
N LEU A 292 -43.83 -7.15 8.54
CA LEU A 292 -44.90 -7.28 9.55
C LEU A 292 -46.29 -7.58 8.92
N PHE A 293 -46.49 -7.15 7.67
CA PHE A 293 -47.68 -7.48 6.89
C PHE A 293 -47.68 -8.92 6.39
N ASP A 294 -46.53 -9.55 6.18
CA ASP A 294 -46.46 -10.97 5.83
C ASP A 294 -46.73 -11.85 7.04
N LEU A 295 -46.35 -11.42 8.25
CA LEU A 295 -46.82 -12.06 9.48
C LEU A 295 -48.34 -11.90 9.64
N ARG A 296 -48.88 -10.70 9.37
CA ARG A 296 -50.32 -10.46 9.42
C ARG A 296 -51.08 -11.30 8.39
N ASP A 297 -50.63 -11.31 7.14
CA ASP A 297 -51.19 -12.11 6.04
C ASP A 297 -51.07 -13.61 6.31
N LEU A 298 -49.92 -14.06 6.84
CA LEU A 298 -49.74 -15.43 7.29
C LEU A 298 -50.73 -15.76 8.42
N THR A 299 -50.86 -14.90 9.44
CA THR A 299 -51.84 -15.12 10.52
C THR A 299 -53.27 -15.13 10.01
N ASN A 300 -53.63 -14.28 9.05
CA ASN A 300 -54.96 -14.27 8.44
C ASN A 300 -55.20 -15.58 7.68
N LYS A 301 -54.29 -15.98 6.79
CA LYS A 301 -54.37 -17.24 6.03
C LYS A 301 -54.46 -18.45 6.96
N MET A 302 -53.77 -18.41 8.09
CA MET A 302 -53.82 -19.48 9.08
C MET A 302 -55.15 -19.49 9.81
N THR A 303 -55.63 -18.34 10.27
CA THR A 303 -56.96 -18.23 10.90
C THR A 303 -58.07 -18.68 9.95
N ASP A 304 -58.00 -18.33 8.67
CA ASP A 304 -58.93 -18.76 7.63
C ASP A 304 -58.88 -20.28 7.44
N LEU A 305 -57.66 -20.85 7.31
CA LEU A 305 -57.45 -22.29 7.19
C LEU A 305 -58.04 -23.04 8.41
N TYR A 306 -57.81 -22.52 9.62
CA TYR A 306 -58.32 -23.11 10.85
C TYR A 306 -59.83 -23.03 10.97
N SER A 307 -60.42 -21.89 10.60
CA SER A 307 -61.87 -21.72 10.58
C SER A 307 -62.54 -22.69 9.59
N GLY A 308 -61.90 -22.96 8.46
CA GLY A 308 -62.34 -23.96 7.49
C GLY A 308 -62.25 -25.40 8.03
N ILE A 309 -61.15 -25.75 8.70
CA ILE A 309 -60.97 -27.08 9.32
C ILE A 309 -61.99 -27.32 10.45
N GLU A 310 -62.37 -26.27 11.18
CA GLU A 310 -63.32 -26.36 12.30
C GLU A 310 -64.75 -26.71 11.86
N GLN A 311 -65.12 -26.38 10.61
CA GLN A 311 -66.43 -26.69 10.01
C GLN A 311 -66.53 -28.12 9.43
N VAL A 312 -65.42 -28.88 9.42
CA VAL A 312 -65.35 -30.22 8.82
C VAL A 312 -65.72 -31.30 9.86
N PRO A 313 -66.51 -32.35 9.48
CA PRO A 313 -66.83 -33.46 10.38
C PRO A 313 -65.60 -34.18 10.96
N ASN A 314 -65.68 -34.62 12.22
CA ASN A 314 -64.58 -35.19 13.01
C ASN A 314 -63.64 -36.20 12.30
N PRO A 315 -64.10 -37.17 11.49
CA PRO A 315 -63.17 -38.14 10.88
C PRO A 315 -62.26 -37.53 9.79
N VAL A 316 -62.67 -36.41 9.16
CA VAL A 316 -61.87 -35.72 8.14
C VAL A 316 -61.00 -34.63 8.77
N LYS A 317 -61.46 -34.06 9.88
CA LYS A 317 -60.73 -33.06 10.68
C LYS A 317 -59.36 -33.57 11.12
N GLU A 318 -59.29 -34.76 11.73
CA GLU A 318 -58.02 -35.34 12.22
C GLU A 318 -56.97 -35.55 11.10
N LYS A 319 -57.43 -35.92 9.90
CA LYS A 319 -56.55 -36.13 8.74
C LYS A 319 -56.04 -34.81 8.16
N LEU A 320 -56.84 -33.74 8.19
CA LEU A 320 -56.41 -32.40 7.78
C LEU A 320 -55.43 -31.79 8.78
N VAL A 321 -55.65 -31.98 10.08
CA VAL A 321 -54.75 -31.52 11.15
C VAL A 321 -53.34 -32.11 10.96
N SER A 322 -53.23 -33.42 10.81
CA SER A 322 -51.93 -34.08 10.60
C SER A 322 -51.20 -33.65 9.32
N LEU A 323 -51.95 -33.30 8.26
CA LEU A 323 -51.39 -32.80 7.01
C LEU A 323 -50.82 -31.37 7.14
N VAL A 324 -51.49 -30.52 7.92
CA VAL A 324 -51.00 -29.16 8.24
C VAL A 324 -49.77 -29.24 9.14
N GLU A 325 -49.79 -30.11 10.15
CA GLU A 325 -48.64 -30.33 11.05
C GLU A 325 -47.39 -30.87 10.36
N SER A 326 -47.55 -31.59 9.24
CA SER A 326 -46.44 -32.15 8.46
C SER A 326 -45.72 -31.15 7.53
N ARG A 327 -46.26 -29.94 7.33
CA ARG A 327 -45.60 -28.92 6.48
C ARG A 327 -44.51 -28.20 7.28
N GLY A 328 -43.26 -28.27 6.81
CA GLY A 328 -42.07 -27.82 7.53
C GLY A 328 -42.04 -26.36 7.99
N VAL A 329 -42.80 -25.47 7.34
CA VAL A 329 -42.95 -24.06 7.75
C VAL A 329 -43.69 -23.95 9.09
N TRP A 330 -44.66 -24.84 9.34
CA TRP A 330 -45.46 -24.87 10.57
C TRP A 330 -44.65 -25.30 11.78
N GLN A 331 -43.84 -26.35 11.61
CA GLN A 331 -42.91 -26.82 12.63
C GLN A 331 -41.84 -25.78 12.97
N ALA A 332 -41.40 -24.97 12.01
CA ALA A 332 -40.43 -23.91 12.25
C ALA A 332 -41.02 -22.78 13.11
N VAL A 333 -42.22 -22.30 12.79
CA VAL A 333 -42.91 -21.23 13.55
C VAL A 333 -43.25 -21.71 14.97
N LEU A 334 -43.80 -22.93 15.11
CA LEU A 334 -44.17 -23.49 16.41
C LEU A 334 -42.95 -23.77 17.31
N ARG A 335 -41.84 -24.25 16.73
CA ARG A 335 -40.58 -24.47 17.48
C ARG A 335 -39.94 -23.16 17.92
N LEU A 336 -40.00 -22.11 17.10
CA LEU A 336 -39.47 -20.79 17.44
C LEU A 336 -40.28 -20.10 18.55
N CYS A 337 -41.59 -20.34 18.57
CA CYS A 337 -42.51 -19.73 19.55
C CYS A 337 -42.72 -20.59 20.82
N ASN A 338 -42.09 -21.77 20.91
CA ASN A 338 -42.21 -22.72 22.02
C ASN A 338 -43.67 -23.04 22.41
N VAL A 339 -44.55 -23.13 21.40
CA VAL A 339 -46.01 -23.29 21.55
C VAL A 339 -46.34 -24.73 21.95
N PRO A 340 -47.39 -24.97 22.79
CA PRO A 340 -47.80 -26.32 23.16
C PRO A 340 -48.08 -27.22 21.94
N THR A 341 -47.84 -28.53 22.10
CA THR A 341 -48.01 -29.51 21.02
C THR A 341 -49.46 -29.80 20.67
N GLN A 342 -50.43 -29.41 21.52
CA GLN A 342 -51.84 -29.68 21.26
C GLN A 342 -52.42 -28.66 20.27
N PHE A 343 -53.10 -29.16 19.24
CA PHE A 343 -53.67 -28.39 18.14
C PHE A 343 -54.58 -27.23 18.57
N ASN A 344 -55.43 -27.45 19.60
CA ASN A 344 -56.32 -26.40 20.10
C ASN A 344 -55.55 -25.23 20.74
N ASP A 345 -54.43 -25.51 21.41
CA ASP A 345 -53.57 -24.49 21.99
C ASP A 345 -52.81 -23.71 20.92
N GLN A 346 -52.46 -24.36 19.80
CA GLN A 346 -51.87 -23.69 18.64
C GLN A 346 -52.85 -22.71 17.98
N ILE A 347 -54.12 -23.10 17.82
CA ILE A 347 -55.16 -22.20 17.29
C ILE A 347 -55.36 -21.01 18.22
N ALA A 348 -55.46 -21.26 19.53
CA ALA A 348 -55.61 -20.21 20.52
C ALA A 348 -54.42 -19.23 20.47
N PHE A 349 -53.19 -19.75 20.36
CA PHE A 349 -51.99 -18.94 20.22
C PHE A 349 -51.97 -18.11 18.92
N VAL A 350 -52.34 -18.69 17.77
CA VAL A 350 -52.39 -17.95 16.49
C VAL A 350 -53.43 -16.84 16.53
N LYS A 351 -54.61 -17.09 17.10
CA LYS A 351 -55.65 -16.07 17.29
C LYS A 351 -55.18 -14.96 18.24
N GLU A 352 -54.52 -15.32 19.35
CA GLU A 352 -53.91 -14.35 20.27
C GLU A 352 -52.81 -13.52 19.59
N LEU A 353 -51.93 -14.18 18.82
CA LEU A 353 -50.87 -13.54 18.05
C LEU A 353 -51.43 -12.55 17.04
N GLN A 354 -52.43 -12.95 16.26
CA GLN A 354 -53.09 -12.08 15.28
C GLN A 354 -53.73 -10.86 15.96
N PHE A 355 -54.41 -11.07 17.09
CA PHE A 355 -55.06 -10.01 17.84
C PHE A 355 -54.06 -8.99 18.39
N GLU A 356 -53.00 -9.47 19.04
CA GLU A 356 -51.96 -8.59 19.60
C GLU A 356 -51.11 -7.92 18.51
N LEU A 357 -50.90 -8.59 17.37
CA LEU A 357 -50.24 -8.03 16.19
C LEU A 357 -51.04 -6.87 15.61
N ASN A 358 -52.36 -7.03 15.46
CA ASN A 358 -53.22 -5.97 14.92
C ASN A 358 -53.22 -4.74 15.84
N LYS A 359 -53.34 -4.92 17.17
CA LYS A 359 -53.24 -3.82 18.13
C LYS A 359 -51.90 -3.09 18.06
N PHE A 360 -50.81 -3.84 17.96
CA PHE A 360 -49.47 -3.25 17.88
C PHE A 360 -49.29 -2.48 16.56
N VAL A 361 -49.76 -3.02 15.44
CA VAL A 361 -49.73 -2.33 14.13
C VAL A 361 -50.56 -1.05 14.17
N GLU A 362 -51.78 -1.08 14.72
CA GLU A 362 -52.61 0.11 14.89
C GLU A 362 -51.92 1.18 15.75
N TYR A 363 -51.27 0.76 16.83
CA TYR A 363 -50.47 1.67 17.65
C TYR A 363 -49.32 2.32 16.88
N LEU A 364 -48.61 1.55 16.04
CA LEU A 364 -47.54 2.09 15.18
C LEU A 364 -48.09 3.12 14.20
N ILE A 365 -49.23 2.83 13.56
CA ILE A 365 -49.89 3.75 12.60
C ILE A 365 -50.35 5.03 13.32
N GLN A 366 -50.99 4.92 14.49
CA GLN A 366 -51.53 6.08 15.22
C GLN A 366 -50.45 7.05 15.72
N ASN A 367 -49.23 6.56 15.93
CA ASN A 367 -48.11 7.34 16.47
C ASN A 367 -47.07 7.69 15.39
N ASP A 368 -47.39 7.48 14.11
CA ASP A 368 -46.50 7.70 12.96
C ASP A 368 -45.13 7.01 13.12
N TYR A 369 -45.09 5.84 13.76
CA TYR A 369 -43.86 5.06 13.86
C TYR A 369 -43.57 4.34 12.53
N PRO A 370 -42.31 4.31 12.08
CA PRO A 370 -41.97 3.72 10.80
C PRO A 370 -42.30 2.22 10.78
N ILE A 371 -43.23 1.86 9.89
CA ILE A 371 -43.50 0.46 9.53
C ILE A 371 -42.61 0.15 8.35
N LEU A 372 -41.51 -0.57 8.59
CA LEU A 372 -40.50 -0.83 7.57
C LEU A 372 -41.07 -1.71 6.44
N TYR A 373 -41.19 -1.14 5.25
CA TYR A 373 -41.40 -1.86 3.99
C TYR A 373 -40.03 -2.15 3.36
N SER A 374 -39.83 -3.33 2.79
CA SER A 374 -38.74 -3.52 1.83
C SER A 374 -39.29 -3.23 0.44
N MET A 375 -38.90 -2.12 -0.16
CA MET A 375 -39.09 -1.93 -1.60
C MET A 375 -37.83 -2.41 -2.32
N ARG A 376 -38.02 -3.16 -3.40
CA ARG A 376 -36.97 -3.50 -4.36
C ARG A 376 -37.04 -2.45 -5.45
N ASP A 377 -35.97 -1.70 -5.69
CA ASP A 377 -35.91 -0.91 -6.91
C ASP A 377 -35.65 -1.83 -8.12
N GLU A 378 -35.84 -1.32 -9.34
CA GLU A 378 -35.63 -2.08 -10.58
C GLU A 378 -34.17 -2.54 -10.76
N SER A 379 -33.22 -1.99 -9.99
CA SER A 379 -31.80 -2.35 -10.03
C SER A 379 -31.43 -3.53 -9.11
N GLY A 380 -32.38 -4.01 -8.31
CA GLY A 380 -32.16 -5.09 -7.35
C GLY A 380 -31.40 -4.66 -6.09
N VAL A 381 -31.15 -3.36 -5.92
CA VAL A 381 -30.47 -2.78 -4.75
C VAL A 381 -31.52 -2.45 -3.69
N ARG A 382 -31.21 -2.78 -2.43
CA ARG A 382 -32.14 -2.62 -1.30
C ARG A 382 -31.95 -1.26 -0.66
N PHE A 383 -33.04 -0.49 -0.55
CA PHE A 383 -33.10 0.68 0.33
C PHE A 383 -34.23 0.48 1.34
N LEU A 384 -33.96 0.77 2.61
CA LEU A 384 -34.99 0.87 3.64
C LEU A 384 -35.39 2.34 3.70
N GLU A 385 -36.48 2.71 3.04
CA GLU A 385 -37.06 4.04 3.22
C GLU A 385 -38.15 4.00 4.32
N PRO A 386 -38.13 4.96 5.27
CA PRO A 386 -39.25 5.13 6.18
C PRO A 386 -40.46 5.60 5.38
N TYR A 387 -41.49 4.75 5.30
CA TYR A 387 -42.76 5.11 4.67
C TYR A 387 -43.46 6.16 5.54
N SER A 388 -43.58 7.39 5.01
CA SER A 388 -44.21 8.54 5.69
C SER A 388 -45.60 8.89 5.12
N GLY A 389 -46.10 8.09 4.17
CA GLY A 389 -47.44 8.27 3.61
C GLY A 389 -48.52 7.63 4.50
N LYS A 390 -49.68 8.28 4.64
CA LYS A 390 -50.91 7.57 5.02
C LYS A 390 -51.22 6.59 3.89
N PRO A 391 -51.33 5.28 4.14
CA PRO A 391 -51.71 4.36 3.08
C PRO A 391 -53.17 4.62 2.70
N ASP A 392 -53.42 4.91 1.42
CA ASP A 392 -54.77 4.93 0.84
C ASP A 392 -55.27 3.49 0.78
N PHE A 393 -55.93 3.05 1.85
CA PHE A 393 -56.69 1.81 1.86
C PHE A 393 -58.16 2.13 1.60
N ASN A 394 -58.64 1.79 0.41
CA ASN A 394 -60.06 1.75 0.12
C ASN A 394 -60.61 0.43 0.71
N TRP A 395 -61.36 0.51 1.80
CA TRP A 395 -61.80 -0.65 2.61
C TRP A 395 -63.07 -1.34 2.10
N GLU A 396 -63.45 -1.15 0.84
CA GLU A 396 -64.58 -1.82 0.21
C GLU A 396 -64.13 -2.57 -1.05
N SER A 397 -63.60 -3.79 -0.86
CA SER A 397 -63.59 -4.86 -1.87
C SER A 397 -63.30 -6.21 -1.23
#